data_AF-A0A9D8H535-F1
#
_entry.id   AF-A0A9D8H535-F1
#
_cell.length_a   1.000
_cell.length_b   1.000
_cell.length_c   1.000
_cell.angle_alpha   90.00
_cell.angle_beta   90.00
_cell.angle_gamma   90.00
#
_symmetry.space_group_name_H-M   'P 1'
#
loop_
_entity.id
_entity.type
_entity.pdbx_description
1 polymer ?
#
loop_
_entity_poly.entity_id
_entity_poly.type
_entity_poly.pdbx_seq_one_letter_code
_entity_poly.pdbx_strand_id
1 'polypeptide(L)'
;MSTDGLEVNFGQVLFFALLIGITAWISFLIYRAMDHPRLVLHETPEGLRADPVDVVKYVLSMPILIALWWCFFFAVFLFGENHINVIQLFVFPSALILSIRALAFISPVTARELGKVLPVALVAFLILDGDLRSEAELTEMIDNASQVDSDYLVIPMVLFADYVFTVIWYWGWIRWGQPQWVAWQQERKAWSVEKVTHDDGGVAVLTDTDGADGRT
;
A
#
# COMPACT_ATOMS: atom_id res chain seq x y z
N MET A 1 6.29 45.04 -14.60
CA MET A 1 5.57 45.09 -13.32
C MET A 1 6.58 44.75 -12.24
N SER A 2 6.65 45.58 -11.21
CA SER A 2 7.69 45.63 -10.18
C SER A 2 7.93 44.27 -9.52
N THR A 3 9.21 43.89 -9.41
CA THR A 3 9.69 42.95 -8.38
C THR A 3 9.62 43.67 -7.04
N ASP A 4 8.41 43.81 -6.49
CA ASP A 4 8.25 44.16 -5.09
C ASP A 4 8.73 42.96 -4.27
N GLY A 5 9.67 43.22 -3.37
CA GLY A 5 10.32 42.21 -2.56
C GLY A 5 9.29 41.29 -1.91
N LEU A 6 9.46 39.98 -2.13
CA LEU A 6 8.77 38.93 -1.39
C LEU A 6 9.10 39.07 0.10
N GLU A 7 8.36 39.94 0.81
CA GLU A 7 8.27 39.89 2.26
C GLU A 7 7.56 38.59 2.61
N VAL A 8 8.35 37.56 2.91
CA VAL A 8 7.85 36.29 3.42
C VAL A 8 7.19 36.57 4.78
N ASN A 9 5.87 36.74 4.76
CA ASN A 9 5.09 37.01 5.96
C ASN A 9 5.08 35.73 6.82
N PHE A 10 5.30 35.87 8.13
CA PHE A 10 5.21 34.77 9.09
C PHE A 10 3.88 33.98 8.95
N GLY A 11 2.78 34.67 8.63
CA GLY A 11 1.49 34.02 8.37
C GLY A 11 1.51 33.09 7.16
N GLN A 12 2.24 33.43 6.11
CA GLN A 12 2.39 32.60 4.91
C GLN A 12 3.22 31.35 5.22
N VAL A 13 4.31 31.50 5.98
CA VAL A 13 5.12 30.36 6.46
C VAL A 13 4.27 29.42 7.31
N LEU A 14 3.48 29.97 8.24
CA LEU A 14 2.62 29.18 9.13
C LEU A 14 1.52 28.44 8.36
N PHE A 15 0.91 29.09 7.36
CA PHE A 15 -0.09 28.48 6.49
C PHE A 15 0.50 27.30 5.70
N PHE A 16 1.64 27.49 5.03
CA PHE A 16 2.30 26.40 4.29
C PHE A 16 2.79 25.29 5.21
N ALA A 17 3.33 25.60 6.39
CA ALA A 17 3.73 24.60 7.37
C ALA A 17 2.54 23.75 7.85
N LEU A 18 1.38 24.38 8.09
CA LEU A 18 0.16 23.69 8.48
C LEU A 18 -0.40 22.84 7.33
N LEU A 19 -0.37 23.35 6.10
CA LEU A 19 -0.81 22.63 4.90
C LEU A 19 0.07 21.40 4.63
N ILE A 20 1.40 21.55 4.74
CA ILE A 20 2.35 20.43 4.67
C ILE A 20 2.08 19.43 5.80
N GLY A 21 1.87 19.90 7.04
CA GLY A 21 1.60 19.04 8.20
C GLY A 21 0.30 18.24 8.06
N ILE A 22 -0.79 18.87 7.64
CA ILE A 22 -2.07 18.19 7.35
C ILE A 22 -1.88 17.17 6.25
N THR A 23 -1.19 17.54 5.17
CA THR A 23 -1.05 16.64 4.04
C THR A 23 -0.12 15.45 4.35
N ALA A 24 0.92 15.67 5.15
CA ALA A 24 1.75 14.60 5.71
C ALA A 24 0.93 13.68 6.64
N TRP A 25 0.02 14.25 7.44
CA TRP A 25 -0.88 13.47 8.30
C TRP A 25 -1.90 12.65 7.49
N ILE A 26 -2.49 13.23 6.45
CA ILE A 26 -3.37 12.52 5.50
C ILE A 26 -2.57 11.40 4.81
N SER A 27 -1.35 11.69 4.35
CA SER A 27 -0.45 10.69 3.77
C SER A 27 -0.11 9.58 4.77
N PHE A 28 0.03 9.90 6.06
CA PHE A 28 0.23 8.92 7.13
C PHE A 28 -1.01 8.05 7.37
N LEU A 29 -2.22 8.62 7.34
CA LEU A 29 -3.47 7.85 7.45
C LEU A 29 -3.64 6.90 6.26
N ILE A 30 -3.40 7.41 5.06
CA ILE A 30 -3.35 6.68 3.80
C ILE A 30 -2.31 5.53 3.88
N TYR A 31 -1.14 5.81 4.46
CA TYR A 31 -0.08 4.85 4.71
C TYR A 31 -0.47 3.76 5.72
N ARG A 32 -1.07 4.13 6.86
CA ARG A 32 -1.48 3.16 7.88
C ARG A 32 -2.51 2.18 7.31
N ALA A 33 -3.33 2.68 6.38
CA ALA A 33 -4.30 1.86 5.68
C ALA A 33 -3.64 0.92 4.64
N MET A 34 -2.37 1.16 4.25
CA MET A 34 -1.55 0.30 3.39
C MET A 34 -0.74 -0.79 4.09
N ASP A 35 -0.64 -0.81 5.43
CA ASP A 35 0.31 -1.71 6.12
C ASP A 35 0.01 -3.22 5.90
N HIS A 36 -1.21 -3.53 5.43
CA HIS A 36 -1.66 -4.88 5.07
C HIS A 36 -2.21 -4.94 3.62
N PRO A 37 -1.38 -4.79 2.58
CA PRO A 37 -1.84 -4.76 1.19
C PRO A 37 -2.11 -6.15 0.63
N ARG A 38 -1.95 -7.21 1.43
CA ARG A 38 -2.13 -8.60 1.02
C ARG A 38 -3.02 -9.33 2.01
N LEU A 39 -3.70 -10.34 1.49
CA LEU A 39 -4.39 -11.33 2.30
C LEU A 39 -3.39 -11.99 3.26
N VAL A 40 -3.69 -11.97 4.56
CA VAL A 40 -2.84 -12.60 5.58
C VAL A 40 -2.93 -14.12 5.41
N LEU A 41 -1.77 -14.77 5.38
CA LEU A 41 -1.65 -16.22 5.30
C LEU A 41 -1.12 -16.74 6.63
N HIS A 42 -1.80 -17.73 7.18
CA HIS A 42 -1.45 -18.42 8.41
C HIS A 42 -0.86 -19.79 8.09
N GLU A 43 0.11 -20.22 8.89
CA GLU A 43 0.74 -21.53 8.76
C GLU A 43 -0.21 -22.61 9.33
N THR A 44 -0.71 -23.49 8.47
CA THR A 44 -1.53 -24.65 8.87
C THR A 44 -0.78 -25.96 8.59
N PRO A 45 -1.15 -27.09 9.22
CA PRO A 45 -0.52 -28.38 8.97
C PRO A 45 -0.55 -28.83 7.50
N GLU A 46 -1.51 -28.31 6.73
CA GLU A 46 -1.68 -28.57 5.29
C GLU A 46 -0.99 -27.50 4.41
N GLY A 47 -0.34 -26.51 5.01
CA GLY A 47 0.38 -25.41 4.35
C GLY A 47 -0.12 -24.01 4.71
N LEU A 48 0.42 -22.98 4.05
CA LEU A 48 -0.01 -21.60 4.23
C LEU A 48 -1.42 -21.39 3.65
N ARG A 49 -2.39 -21.00 4.48
CA ARG A 49 -3.78 -20.70 4.06
C ARG A 49 -4.26 -19.38 4.62
N ALA A 50 -5.19 -18.75 3.91
CA ALA A 50 -5.86 -17.55 4.39
C ALA A 50 -7.06 -17.96 5.26
N ASP A 51 -7.22 -17.29 6.41
CA ASP A 51 -8.42 -17.46 7.21
C ASP A 51 -9.64 -16.81 6.53
N PRO A 52 -10.82 -17.43 6.55
CA PRO A 52 -12.04 -16.86 5.95
C PRO A 52 -12.36 -15.46 6.48
N VAL A 53 -12.08 -15.22 7.77
CA VAL A 53 -12.27 -13.92 8.41
C VAL A 53 -11.37 -12.86 7.79
N ASP A 54 -10.11 -13.19 7.48
CA ASP A 54 -9.16 -12.27 6.90
C ASP A 54 -9.44 -12.03 5.41
N VAL A 55 -10.00 -13.01 4.70
CA VAL A 55 -10.55 -12.83 3.35
C VAL A 55 -11.69 -11.82 3.36
N VAL A 56 -12.66 -11.97 4.27
CA VAL A 56 -13.81 -11.05 4.37
C VAL A 56 -13.34 -9.65 4.74
N LYS A 57 -12.44 -9.52 5.71
CA LYS A 57 -11.84 -8.22 6.06
C LYS A 57 -11.18 -7.57 4.85
N TYR A 58 -10.37 -8.33 4.11
CA TYR A 58 -9.69 -7.83 2.91
C TYR A 58 -10.69 -7.37 1.85
N VAL A 59 -11.70 -8.19 1.53
CA VAL A 59 -12.70 -7.87 0.50
C VAL A 59 -13.49 -6.62 0.88
N LEU A 60 -13.79 -6.39 2.16
CA LEU A 60 -14.54 -5.22 2.61
C LEU A 60 -13.67 -3.97 2.78
N SER A 61 -12.42 -4.11 3.23
CA SER A 61 -11.54 -2.97 3.49
C SER A 61 -10.93 -2.40 2.20
N MET A 62 -10.65 -3.24 1.21
CA MET A 62 -9.96 -2.82 -0.02
C MET A 62 -10.75 -1.82 -0.88
N PRO A 63 -12.08 -1.95 -1.08
CA PRO A 63 -12.89 -0.94 -1.76
C PRO A 63 -12.77 0.44 -1.13
N ILE A 64 -12.86 0.50 0.19
CA ILE A 64 -12.77 1.76 0.94
C ILE A 64 -11.37 2.34 0.80
N LEU A 65 -10.33 1.51 0.91
CA LEU A 65 -8.94 1.93 0.78
C LEU A 65 -8.65 2.49 -0.62
N ILE A 66 -9.04 1.75 -1.66
CA ILE A 66 -8.82 2.14 -3.06
C ILE A 66 -9.59 3.43 -3.37
N ALA A 67 -10.83 3.57 -2.91
CA ALA A 67 -11.59 4.81 -3.08
C ALA A 67 -10.90 6.00 -2.41
N LEU A 68 -10.42 5.85 -1.17
CA LEU A 68 -9.73 6.90 -0.44
C LEU A 68 -8.43 7.32 -1.13
N TRP A 69 -7.64 6.33 -1.57
CA TRP A 69 -6.41 6.54 -2.36
C TRP A 69 -6.69 7.23 -3.68
N TRP A 70 -7.73 6.80 -4.39
CA TRP A 70 -8.11 7.37 -5.65
C TRP A 70 -8.53 8.83 -5.49
N CYS A 71 -9.37 9.14 -4.51
CA CYS A 71 -9.76 10.52 -4.19
C CYS A 71 -8.55 11.39 -3.84
N PHE A 72 -7.58 10.86 -3.08
CA PHE A 72 -6.37 11.59 -2.73
C PHE A 72 -5.53 11.94 -3.96
N PHE A 73 -5.17 10.95 -4.79
CA PHE A 73 -4.37 11.22 -5.99
C PHE A 73 -5.14 12.06 -7.00
N PHE A 74 -6.44 11.83 -7.15
CA PHE A 74 -7.31 12.65 -8.00
C PHE A 74 -7.26 14.12 -7.55
N ALA A 75 -7.40 14.40 -6.25
CA ALA A 75 -7.29 15.76 -5.73
C ALA A 75 -5.90 16.36 -6.02
N VAL A 76 -4.82 15.62 -5.75
CA VAL A 76 -3.46 16.09 -6.02
C VAL A 76 -3.25 16.48 -7.49
N PHE A 77 -3.71 15.65 -8.43
CA PHE A 77 -3.62 15.95 -9.86
C PHE A 77 -4.62 17.01 -10.33
N LEU A 78 -5.76 17.16 -9.65
CA LEU A 78 -6.74 18.18 -9.97
C LEU A 78 -6.18 19.57 -9.64
N PHE A 79 -5.55 19.72 -8.47
CA PHE A 79 -4.97 20.98 -8.00
C PHE A 79 -3.66 21.35 -8.68
N GLY A 80 -2.87 20.37 -9.13
CA GLY A 80 -1.61 20.66 -9.83
C GLY A 80 -1.83 21.15 -11.25
N GLU A 81 -1.13 22.21 -11.64
CA GLU A 81 -1.02 22.69 -13.01
C GLU A 81 -0.11 21.78 -13.83
N ASN A 82 -0.53 20.54 -13.93
CA ASN A 82 0.04 19.58 -14.84
C ASN A 82 -0.82 19.71 -16.12
N HIS A 83 -0.22 19.78 -17.32
CA HIS A 83 -0.93 19.81 -18.61
C HIS A 83 -1.66 18.48 -18.94
N ILE A 84 -2.35 17.90 -17.96
CA ILE A 84 -3.09 16.66 -18.00
C ILE A 84 -4.51 16.93 -18.47
N ASN A 85 -4.94 16.11 -19.42
CA ASN A 85 -6.33 16.05 -19.86
C ASN A 85 -7.22 15.49 -18.73
N VAL A 86 -8.50 15.84 -18.74
CA VAL A 86 -9.55 15.27 -17.88
C VAL A 86 -9.50 13.75 -17.86
N ILE A 87 -9.33 13.07 -18.99
CA ILE A 87 -9.22 11.59 -19.01
C ILE A 87 -8.00 11.12 -18.18
N GLN A 88 -6.87 11.81 -18.30
CA GLN A 88 -5.65 11.47 -17.58
C GLN A 88 -5.80 11.70 -16.06
N LEU A 89 -6.67 12.63 -15.65
CA LEU A 89 -7.04 12.85 -14.25
C LEU A 89 -7.68 11.60 -13.61
N PHE A 90 -8.39 10.78 -14.38
CA PHE A 90 -8.95 9.51 -13.89
C PHE A 90 -7.98 8.34 -14.03
N VAL A 91 -7.18 8.33 -15.11
CA VAL A 91 -6.28 7.21 -15.44
C VAL A 91 -5.05 7.18 -14.54
N PHE A 92 -4.42 8.33 -14.26
CA PHE A 92 -3.16 8.34 -13.49
C PHE A 92 -3.30 7.91 -12.03
N PRO A 93 -4.29 8.40 -11.25
CA PRO A 93 -4.56 7.85 -9.91
C PRO A 93 -4.71 6.33 -9.92
N SER A 94 -5.47 5.82 -10.88
CA SER A 94 -5.77 4.40 -11.05
C SER A 94 -4.51 3.59 -11.38
N ALA A 95 -3.70 4.08 -12.33
CA ALA A 95 -2.45 3.44 -12.72
C ALA A 95 -1.44 3.42 -11.58
N LEU A 96 -1.33 4.50 -10.79
CA LEU A 96 -0.47 4.56 -9.62
C LEU A 96 -0.88 3.55 -8.55
N ILE A 97 -2.17 3.50 -8.22
CA ILE A 97 -2.73 2.51 -7.28
C ILE A 97 -2.38 1.10 -7.77
N LEU A 98 -2.75 0.76 -9.01
CA LEU A 98 -2.50 -0.57 -9.57
C LEU A 98 -1.02 -0.92 -9.63
N SER A 99 -0.15 0.04 -9.95
CA SER A 99 1.30 -0.17 -9.97
C SER A 99 1.86 -0.51 -8.59
N ILE A 100 1.48 0.26 -7.57
CA ILE A 100 1.92 0.00 -6.18
C ILE A 100 1.36 -1.32 -5.69
N ARG A 101 0.13 -1.66 -6.05
CA ARG A 101 -0.51 -2.94 -5.69
C ARG A 101 0.05 -4.14 -6.45
N ALA A 102 0.45 -3.97 -7.71
CA ALA A 102 1.15 -4.99 -8.46
C ALA A 102 2.54 -5.24 -7.87
N LEU A 103 3.27 -4.15 -7.55
CA LEU A 103 4.56 -4.21 -6.86
C LEU A 103 4.44 -4.85 -5.47
N ALA A 104 3.30 -4.58 -4.81
CA ALA A 104 2.60 -5.40 -3.82
C ALA A 104 3.08 -6.83 -3.77
N PHE A 105 2.95 -7.55 -4.89
CA PHE A 105 3.16 -8.99 -5.03
C PHE A 105 4.61 -9.39 -5.27
N ILE A 106 5.42 -8.51 -5.87
CA ILE A 106 6.83 -8.77 -6.21
C ILE A 106 7.74 -8.45 -5.01
N SER A 107 7.66 -7.21 -4.50
CA SER A 107 8.48 -6.74 -3.38
C SER A 107 7.59 -5.98 -2.38
N PRO A 108 7.10 -6.66 -1.34
CA PRO A 108 6.17 -6.05 -0.39
C PRO A 108 6.83 -4.93 0.42
N VAL A 109 8.14 -5.00 0.68
CA VAL A 109 8.89 -3.93 1.35
C VAL A 109 8.97 -2.72 0.43
N THR A 110 9.39 -2.89 -0.82
CA THR A 110 9.52 -1.76 -1.77
C THR A 110 8.16 -1.11 -2.05
N ALA A 111 7.10 -1.91 -2.21
CA ALA A 111 5.76 -1.38 -2.41
C ALA A 111 5.26 -0.58 -1.21
N ARG A 112 5.54 -1.05 0.01
CA ARG A 112 5.21 -0.32 1.24
C ARG A 112 5.97 0.99 1.34
N GLU A 113 7.27 0.98 1.04
CA GLU A 113 8.07 2.21 1.02
C GLU A 113 7.61 3.16 -0.08
N LEU A 114 7.31 2.66 -1.27
CA LEU A 114 6.80 3.46 -2.38
C LEU A 114 5.43 4.07 -2.05
N GLY A 115 4.55 3.31 -1.42
CA GLY A 115 3.24 3.78 -0.96
C GLY A 115 3.30 4.86 0.13
N LYS A 116 4.39 4.91 0.91
CA LYS A 116 4.68 6.01 1.84
C LYS A 116 5.20 7.25 1.12
N VAL A 117 6.22 7.04 0.29
CA VAL A 117 7.01 8.13 -0.28
C VAL A 117 6.24 8.85 -1.38
N LEU A 118 5.47 8.13 -2.20
CA LEU A 118 4.83 8.71 -3.38
C LEU A 118 3.76 9.76 -3.03
N PRO A 119 2.80 9.54 -2.12
CA PRO A 119 1.84 10.56 -1.71
C PRO A 119 2.52 11.83 -1.18
N VAL A 120 3.51 11.66 -0.31
CA VAL A 120 4.27 12.77 0.29
C VAL A 120 5.05 13.53 -0.77
N ALA A 121 5.70 12.81 -1.69
CA ALA A 121 6.47 13.40 -2.77
C ALA A 121 5.57 14.21 -3.72
N LEU A 122 4.44 13.66 -4.16
CA LEU A 122 3.52 14.38 -5.06
C LEU A 122 2.97 15.66 -4.44
N VAL A 123 2.64 15.62 -3.15
CA VAL A 123 2.20 16.80 -2.41
C VAL A 123 3.34 17.81 -2.26
N ALA A 124 4.54 17.35 -1.92
CA ALA A 124 5.69 18.22 -1.82
C ALA A 124 5.99 18.89 -3.16
N PHE A 125 5.91 18.15 -4.27
CA PHE A 125 6.01 18.71 -5.62
C PHE A 125 4.92 19.76 -5.87
N LEU A 126 3.66 19.44 -5.60
CA LEU A 126 2.55 20.37 -5.77
C LEU A 126 2.74 21.69 -5.01
N ILE A 127 3.23 21.62 -3.76
CA ILE A 127 3.44 22.80 -2.92
C ILE A 127 4.69 23.58 -3.33
N LEU A 128 5.78 22.88 -3.68
CA LEU A 128 7.07 23.50 -4.02
C LEU A 128 7.07 24.13 -5.40
N ASP A 129 6.39 23.49 -6.36
CA ASP A 129 6.24 24.02 -7.72
C ASP A 129 5.40 25.30 -7.68
N GLY A 130 4.45 25.39 -6.72
CA GLY A 130 3.62 26.57 -6.50
C GLY A 130 2.62 26.85 -7.63
N ASP A 131 2.65 26.03 -8.69
CA ASP A 131 1.80 26.07 -9.88
C ASP A 131 0.49 25.33 -9.58
N LEU A 132 -0.30 25.95 -8.70
CA LEU A 132 -1.67 25.53 -8.44
C LEU A 132 -2.56 26.11 -9.53
N ARG A 133 -3.41 25.26 -10.12
CA ARG A 133 -4.40 25.72 -11.11
C ARG A 133 -5.23 26.86 -10.56
N SER A 134 -5.50 27.83 -11.42
CA SER A 134 -6.40 28.93 -11.11
C SER A 134 -7.82 28.44 -10.82
N GLU A 135 -8.61 29.23 -10.10
CA GLU A 135 -10.01 28.89 -9.78
C GLU A 135 -10.86 28.65 -11.06
N ALA A 136 -10.57 29.40 -12.11
CA ALA A 136 -11.23 29.25 -13.41
C ALA A 136 -10.93 27.88 -14.06
N GLU A 137 -9.66 27.49 -14.09
CA GLU A 137 -9.23 26.20 -14.65
C GLU A 137 -9.70 25.01 -13.82
N LEU A 138 -9.73 25.15 -12.49
CA LEU A 138 -10.30 24.14 -11.61
C LEU A 138 -11.79 23.94 -11.89
N THR A 139 -12.54 25.02 -12.07
CA THR A 139 -13.97 24.96 -12.38
C THR A 139 -14.21 24.30 -13.73
N GLU A 140 -13.42 24.65 -14.74
CA GLU A 140 -13.47 24.02 -16.07
C GLU A 140 -13.13 22.52 -16.01
N MET A 141 -12.07 22.15 -15.27
CA MET A 141 -11.69 20.75 -15.05
C MET A 141 -12.79 19.95 -14.36
N ILE A 142 -13.44 20.52 -13.35
CA ILE A 142 -14.54 19.87 -12.61
C ILE A 142 -15.79 19.73 -13.49
N ASP A 143 -16.15 20.77 -14.25
CA ASP A 143 -17.29 20.71 -15.16
C ASP A 143 -17.06 19.64 -16.24
N ASN A 144 -15.89 19.65 -16.88
CA ASN A 144 -15.52 18.62 -17.84
C ASN A 144 -15.46 17.22 -17.21
N ALA A 145 -14.99 17.09 -15.97
CA ALA A 145 -14.96 15.81 -15.25
C ALA A 145 -16.39 15.29 -14.96
N SER A 146 -17.36 16.17 -14.74
CA SER A 146 -18.76 15.80 -14.55
C SER A 146 -19.45 15.34 -15.83
N GLN A 147 -18.93 15.76 -16.99
CA GLN A 147 -19.40 15.37 -18.32
C GLN A 147 -18.74 14.09 -18.83
N VAL A 148 -17.72 13.56 -18.15
CA VAL A 148 -17.16 12.24 -18.47
C VAL A 148 -18.23 11.19 -18.21
N ASP A 149 -18.66 10.53 -19.28
CA ASP A 149 -19.74 9.56 -19.28
C ASP A 149 -19.57 8.51 -18.18
N SER A 150 -20.69 8.16 -17.54
CA SER A 150 -20.76 7.23 -16.41
C SER A 150 -20.31 5.79 -16.75
N ASP A 151 -20.01 5.52 -18.03
CA ASP A 151 -19.39 4.29 -18.52
C ASP A 151 -17.94 4.11 -18.01
N TYR A 152 -17.28 5.21 -17.60
CA TYR A 152 -15.99 5.16 -16.91
C TYR A 152 -16.16 4.75 -15.44
N LEU A 153 -16.50 3.48 -15.21
CA LEU A 153 -16.48 2.84 -13.88
C LEU A 153 -15.04 2.55 -13.43
N VAL A 154 -14.27 3.62 -13.22
CA VAL A 154 -12.82 3.56 -12.93
C VAL A 154 -12.54 2.86 -11.61
N ILE A 155 -13.26 3.20 -10.53
CA ILE A 155 -13.06 2.58 -9.21
C ILE A 155 -13.39 1.07 -9.25
N PRO A 156 -14.54 0.62 -9.80
CA PRO A 156 -14.81 -0.81 -10.00
C PRO A 156 -13.76 -1.52 -10.86
N MET A 157 -13.23 -0.87 -11.89
CA MET A 157 -12.18 -1.44 -12.75
C MET A 157 -10.87 -1.63 -11.99
N VAL A 158 -10.45 -0.66 -11.17
CA VAL A 158 -9.27 -0.77 -10.30
C VAL A 158 -9.46 -1.90 -9.28
N LEU A 159 -10.65 -2.00 -8.68
CA LEU A 159 -10.97 -3.08 -7.75
C LEU A 159 -10.94 -4.45 -8.40
N PHE A 160 -11.54 -4.57 -9.59
CA PHE A 160 -11.52 -5.80 -10.36
C PHE A 160 -10.09 -6.23 -10.67
N ALA A 161 -9.25 -5.31 -11.17
CA ALA A 161 -7.85 -5.59 -11.46
C ALA A 161 -7.08 -6.01 -10.19
N ASP A 162 -7.30 -5.34 -9.06
CA ASP A 162 -6.67 -5.68 -7.78
C ASP A 162 -7.05 -7.10 -7.29
N TYR A 163 -8.33 -7.45 -7.35
CA TYR A 163 -8.78 -8.80 -7.02
C TYR A 163 -8.22 -9.85 -7.98
N VAL A 164 -8.20 -9.57 -9.28
CA VAL A 164 -7.61 -10.47 -10.28
C VAL A 164 -6.12 -10.70 -9.99
N PHE A 165 -5.36 -9.65 -9.72
CA PHE A 165 -3.95 -9.79 -9.34
C PHE A 165 -3.77 -10.59 -8.05
N THR A 166 -4.63 -10.37 -7.06
CA THR A 166 -4.60 -11.10 -5.79
C THR A 166 -4.89 -12.59 -5.98
N VAL A 167 -5.86 -12.93 -6.83
CA VAL A 167 -6.19 -14.32 -7.17
C VAL A 167 -5.04 -14.98 -7.95
N ILE A 168 -4.50 -14.31 -8.96
CA ILE A 168 -3.38 -14.82 -9.76
C ILE A 168 -2.16 -15.05 -8.86
N TRP A 169 -1.86 -14.10 -7.98
CA TRP A 169 -0.76 -14.21 -7.04
C TRP A 169 -0.98 -15.37 -6.06
N TYR A 170 -2.17 -15.47 -5.46
CA TYR A 170 -2.49 -16.54 -4.51
C TYR A 170 -2.36 -17.92 -5.17
N TRP A 171 -2.88 -18.06 -6.39
CA TRP A 171 -2.79 -19.29 -7.17
C TRP A 171 -1.35 -19.62 -7.58
N GLY A 172 -0.60 -18.64 -8.07
CA GLY A 172 0.81 -18.82 -8.44
C GLY A 172 1.71 -19.13 -7.23
N TRP A 173 1.43 -18.50 -6.09
CA TRP A 173 2.15 -18.74 -4.84
C TRP A 173 1.91 -20.14 -4.28
N ILE A 174 0.64 -20.60 -4.24
CA ILE A 174 0.32 -21.97 -3.80
C ILE A 174 1.01 -23.00 -4.69
N ARG A 175 1.02 -22.77 -6.01
CA ARG A 175 1.52 -23.76 -6.96
C ARG A 175 3.04 -23.82 -7.06
N TRP A 176 3.73 -22.68 -6.92
CA TRP A 176 5.18 -22.60 -7.15
C TRP A 176 5.98 -22.08 -5.94
N GLY A 177 5.39 -21.21 -5.10
CA GLY A 177 6.07 -20.62 -3.94
C GLY A 177 6.03 -21.49 -2.69
N GLN A 178 4.90 -22.16 -2.42
CA GLN A 178 4.72 -23.01 -1.24
C GLN A 178 5.73 -24.17 -1.16
N PRO A 179 6.03 -24.93 -2.25
CA PRO A 179 7.00 -26.02 -2.17
C PRO A 179 8.42 -25.54 -1.84
N GLN A 180 8.84 -24.42 -2.43
CA GLN A 180 10.18 -23.84 -2.20
C GLN A 180 10.32 -23.26 -0.80
N TRP A 181 9.27 -22.64 -0.28
CA TRP A 181 9.25 -22.10 1.07
C TRP A 181 9.28 -23.20 2.14
N VAL A 182 8.56 -24.30 1.93
CA VAL A 182 8.61 -25.48 2.81
C VAL A 182 10.01 -26.10 2.80
N ALA A 183 10.64 -26.24 1.63
CA ALA A 183 12.01 -26.74 1.51
C ALA A 183 13.01 -25.84 2.27
N TRP A 184 12.92 -24.52 2.08
CA TRP A 184 13.77 -23.55 2.78
C TRP A 184 13.57 -23.56 4.30
N GLN A 185 12.33 -23.70 4.78
CA GLN A 185 12.07 -23.82 6.20
C GLN A 185 12.66 -25.10 6.80
N GLN A 186 12.59 -26.22 6.08
CA GLN A 186 13.20 -27.48 6.50
C GLN A 186 14.73 -27.35 6.59
N GLU A 187 15.36 -26.71 5.59
CA GLU A 187 16.80 -26.42 5.61
C GLU A 187 17.19 -25.54 6.81
N ARG A 188 16.42 -24.48 7.11
CA ARG A 188 16.68 -23.63 8.28
C ARG A 188 16.54 -24.36 9.60
N LYS A 189 15.52 -25.20 9.75
CA LYS A 189 15.33 -26.02 10.95
C LYS A 189 16.51 -27.00 11.10
N ALA A 190 16.92 -27.66 10.01
CA ALA A 190 18.08 -28.55 10.01
C ALA A 190 19.38 -27.81 10.41
N TRP A 191 19.64 -26.63 9.86
CA TRP A 191 20.79 -25.80 10.22
C TRP A 191 20.75 -25.33 11.67
N SER A 192 19.58 -25.00 12.21
CA SER A 192 19.45 -24.61 13.62
C SER A 192 19.72 -25.77 14.57
N VAL A 193 19.31 -26.99 14.22
CA VAL A 193 19.60 -28.21 15.00
C VAL A 193 21.09 -28.55 14.90
N GLU A 194 21.67 -28.50 13.71
CA GLU A 194 23.10 -28.76 13.49
C GLU A 194 23.97 -27.78 14.28
N LYS A 195 23.61 -26.48 14.28
CA LYS A 195 24.35 -25.45 15.02
C LYS A 195 24.30 -25.66 16.53
N VAL A 196 23.15 -26.08 17.07
CA VAL A 196 23.05 -26.48 18.49
C VAL A 196 23.95 -27.68 18.78
N THR A 197 23.97 -28.69 17.91
CA THR A 197 24.83 -29.87 18.11
C THR A 197 26.33 -29.60 17.93
N HIS A 198 26.71 -28.56 17.19
CA HIS A 198 28.11 -28.26 16.90
C HIS A 198 28.73 -27.20 17.84
N ASP A 199 27.93 -26.29 18.40
CA ASP A 199 28.33 -25.36 19.47
C ASP A 199 28.28 -26.01 20.87
N ASP A 200 27.51 -27.09 21.05
CA ASP A 200 27.50 -27.86 22.30
C ASP A 200 28.63 -28.88 22.36
N GLY A 201 29.84 -28.37 22.60
CA GLY A 201 30.88 -29.04 23.39
C GLY A 201 30.46 -29.29 24.85
N GLY A 202 29.20 -29.69 25.09
CA GLY A 202 28.64 -30.06 26.38
C GLY A 202 27.57 -29.09 26.87
N VAL A 203 26.29 -29.44 26.68
CA VAL A 203 25.38 -29.89 27.75
C VAL A 203 24.26 -30.69 27.08
N ALA A 204 24.31 -32.02 27.21
CA ALA A 204 23.15 -32.86 26.93
C ALA A 204 22.08 -32.56 27.99
N VAL A 205 21.06 -31.79 27.64
CA VAL A 205 19.81 -31.77 28.41
C VAL A 205 19.07 -33.04 28.04
N LEU A 206 19.26 -34.05 28.90
CA LEU A 206 18.50 -35.28 28.89
C LEU A 206 17.02 -34.96 28.95
N THR A 207 16.29 -35.60 28.05
CA THR A 207 14.85 -35.84 28.09
C THR A 207 14.36 -36.15 29.50
N ASP A 208 13.32 -35.48 29.95
CA ASP A 208 12.41 -36.03 30.95
C ASP A 208 11.04 -36.24 30.30
N THR A 209 10.93 -37.40 29.66
CA THR A 209 9.66 -38.05 29.36
C THR A 209 9.48 -39.14 30.39
N ASP A 210 8.82 -38.83 31.49
CA ASP A 210 8.11 -39.82 32.29
C ASP A 210 6.63 -39.41 32.34
N GLY A 211 5.83 -40.19 31.63
CA GLY A 211 4.40 -40.21 31.85
C GLY A 211 4.09 -40.89 33.18
N ALA A 212 3.15 -40.32 33.93
CA ALA A 212 2.42 -41.06 34.94
C ALA A 212 0.94 -40.66 34.86
N ASP A 213 0.14 -41.66 34.55
CA ASP A 213 -1.31 -41.67 34.53
C ASP A 213 -1.97 -41.14 35.82
N GLY A 214 -3.18 -40.60 35.66
CA GLY A 214 -4.32 -41.14 36.40
C GLY A 214 -4.81 -40.39 37.65
N ARG A 215 -6.02 -39.84 37.47
CA ARG A 215 -7.15 -39.73 38.43
C ARG A 215 -7.22 -38.57 39.44
N THR A 216 -8.48 -38.10 39.50
CA THR A 216 -9.21 -37.18 40.39
C THR A 216 -8.89 -35.71 40.33
#